data_AF-K2JR87-F1
#
_entry.id   AF-K2JR87-F1
#
_cell.length_a   1.000
_cell.length_b   1.000
_cell.length_c   1.000
_cell.angle_alpha   90.00
_cell.angle_beta   90.00
_cell.angle_gamma   90.00
#
_symmetry.space_group_name_H-M   'P 1'
#
loop_
_entity.id
_entity.type
_entity.pdbx_description
1 polymer ?
#
loop_
_entity_poly.entity_id
_entity_poly.type
_entity_poly.pdbx_seq_one_letter_code
_entity_poly.pdbx_strand_id
1 'polypeptide(L)'
;MLSLWWLLLPLALGLLVRLPAPASLTGAQGERKLARLLARHLDERYLVVHDVTLAIDGSTTQIDHLVLSPYGVFVIETKTYSGWIFGSEHQAQWTQQHYRHKTRFQNPLRQNYKHVLAVCRQLGLPATQVHSVVAFMGSARFKTAMPANVCTGAEVLIYIRGFHQPCFGDAVVSALASRLERRRLAPGRATTKQHLANLKAAEQGQPCPACGGAMVLRKARNSQERFWGCRRFPQCRGTRPLVLPSLTDSNPL
;
A
#
# COMPACT_ATOMS: atom_id res chain seq x y z
N MET A 1 -40.02 48.53 18.84
CA MET A 1 -39.21 47.99 17.73
C MET A 1 -38.41 46.81 18.26
N LEU A 2 -38.94 45.59 18.14
CA LEU A 2 -38.25 44.36 18.57
C LEU A 2 -37.20 44.01 17.51
N SER A 3 -35.92 44.02 17.90
CA SER A 3 -34.77 43.73 17.06
C SER A 3 -34.77 42.26 16.61
N LEU A 4 -34.82 42.04 15.29
CA LEU A 4 -34.78 40.75 14.60
C LEU A 4 -33.37 40.07 14.64
N TRP A 5 -32.57 40.29 15.69
CA TRP A 5 -31.20 39.76 15.78
C TRP A 5 -31.14 38.24 16.06
N TRP A 6 -32.24 37.64 16.53
CA TRP A 6 -32.33 36.21 16.83
C TRP A 6 -32.44 35.32 15.58
N LEU A 7 -32.80 35.88 14.41
CA LEU A 7 -32.89 35.13 13.15
C LEU A 7 -31.54 34.94 12.44
N LEU A 8 -30.45 35.53 12.94
CA LEU A 8 -29.10 35.29 12.41
C LEU A 8 -28.39 34.10 13.06
N LEU A 9 -28.93 33.55 14.16
CA LEU A 9 -28.35 32.41 14.88
C LEU A 9 -28.53 31.02 14.22
N PRO A 10 -29.56 30.75 13.39
CA PRO A 10 -29.61 29.49 12.62
C PRO A 10 -28.82 29.56 11.30
N LEU A 11 -28.49 30.75 10.79
CA LEU A 11 -27.73 30.89 9.54
C LEU A 11 -26.22 30.64 9.74
N ALA A 12 -25.72 30.80 10.96
CA ALA A 12 -24.34 30.48 11.33
C ALA A 12 -24.08 28.97 11.49
N LEU A 13 -25.13 28.14 11.69
CA LEU A 13 -25.01 26.68 11.77
C LEU A 13 -25.13 26.00 10.39
N GLY A 14 -25.79 26.67 9.44
CA GLY A 14 -25.97 26.19 8.05
C GLY A 14 -24.75 26.37 7.15
N LEU A 15 -23.72 27.09 7.60
CA LEU A 15 -22.45 27.25 6.91
C LEU A 15 -21.31 26.50 7.63
N LEU A 16 -21.59 25.28 8.10
CA LEU A 16 -20.53 24.26 8.18
C LEU A 16 -20.12 23.96 6.73
N VAL A 17 -19.28 24.84 6.16
CA VAL A 17 -18.40 24.50 5.05
C VAL A 17 -17.76 23.20 5.50
N ARG A 18 -18.15 22.08 4.89
CA ARG A 18 -17.52 20.78 5.13
C ARG A 18 -16.09 20.92 4.62
N LEU A 19 -15.22 21.45 5.48
CA LEU A 19 -13.81 21.53 5.22
C LEU A 19 -13.37 20.11 4.86
N PRO A 20 -12.67 19.92 3.72
CA PRO A 20 -12.25 18.59 3.32
C PRO A 20 -11.43 17.98 4.45
N ALA A 21 -11.82 16.79 4.90
CA ALA A 21 -11.07 16.09 5.93
C ALA A 21 -9.60 15.92 5.46
N PRO A 22 -8.61 16.10 6.34
CA PRO A 22 -7.22 15.91 5.98
C PRO A 22 -6.98 14.49 5.43
N ALA A 23 -6.06 14.39 4.46
CA ALA A 23 -5.81 13.17 3.70
C ALA A 23 -5.45 11.94 4.56
N SER A 24 -4.85 12.14 5.74
CA SER A 24 -4.58 11.07 6.69
C SER A 24 -5.85 10.52 7.36
N LEU A 25 -6.83 11.38 7.65
CA LEU A 25 -8.12 10.97 8.20
C LEU A 25 -8.97 10.25 7.15
N THR A 26 -8.86 10.60 5.87
CA THR A 26 -9.56 9.88 4.80
C THR A 26 -8.94 8.50 4.53
N GLY A 27 -7.60 8.38 4.62
CA GLY A 27 -6.90 7.08 4.61
C GLY A 27 -7.42 6.14 5.70
N ALA A 28 -7.32 6.55 6.96
CA ALA A 28 -7.76 5.75 8.11
C ALA A 28 -9.26 5.40 8.08
N GLN A 29 -10.11 6.26 7.51
CA GLN A 29 -11.53 5.94 7.32
C GLN A 29 -11.74 4.81 6.30
N GLY A 30 -10.96 4.79 5.22
CA GLY A 30 -10.99 3.73 4.22
C GLY A 30 -10.56 2.40 4.79
N GLU A 31 -9.42 2.37 5.50
CA GLU A 31 -8.91 1.18 6.20
C GLU A 31 -9.94 0.63 7.19
N ARG A 32 -10.54 1.50 8.03
CA ARG A 32 -11.61 1.08 8.97
C ARG A 32 -12.87 0.57 8.27
N LYS A 33 -13.21 1.12 7.10
CA LYS A 33 -14.35 0.65 6.30
C LYS A 33 -14.07 -0.75 5.74
N LEU A 34 -12.86 -0.98 5.26
CA LEU A 34 -12.44 -2.29 4.76
C LEU A 34 -12.32 -3.32 5.88
N ALA A 35 -11.71 -2.97 7.00
CA ALA A 35 -11.66 -3.84 8.19
C ALA A 35 -13.05 -4.33 8.61
N ARG A 36 -14.03 -3.41 8.66
CA ARG A 36 -15.44 -3.77 8.95
C ARG A 36 -16.07 -4.66 7.88
N LEU A 37 -15.73 -4.46 6.61
CA LEU A 37 -16.23 -5.29 5.53
C LEU A 37 -15.65 -6.72 5.63
N LEU A 38 -14.35 -6.85 5.84
CA LEU A 38 -13.67 -8.14 6.00
C LEU A 38 -14.23 -8.88 7.21
N ALA A 39 -14.32 -8.23 8.38
CA ALA A 39 -14.79 -8.85 9.62
C ALA A 39 -16.26 -9.32 9.57
N ARG A 40 -17.11 -8.68 8.76
CA ARG A 40 -18.53 -9.06 8.65
C ARG A 40 -18.79 -10.20 7.68
N HIS A 41 -17.91 -10.39 6.71
CA HIS A 41 -18.20 -11.23 5.57
C HIS A 41 -17.21 -12.37 5.39
N LEU A 42 -15.99 -12.28 5.88
CA LEU A 42 -15.11 -13.44 5.89
C LEU A 42 -15.44 -14.33 7.10
N ASP A 43 -15.56 -15.64 6.83
CA ASP A 43 -15.84 -16.65 7.86
C ASP A 43 -14.57 -16.98 8.69
N GLU A 44 -14.71 -17.85 9.66
CA GLU A 44 -13.66 -18.25 10.60
C GLU A 44 -12.41 -18.86 9.95
N ARG A 45 -12.48 -19.29 8.68
CA ARG A 45 -11.33 -19.80 7.94
C ARG A 45 -10.38 -18.69 7.49
N TYR A 46 -10.80 -17.43 7.60
CA TYR A 46 -10.00 -16.27 7.20
C TYR A 46 -9.58 -15.49 8.44
N LEU A 47 -8.34 -15.68 8.88
CA LEU A 47 -7.76 -14.86 9.93
C LEU A 47 -7.33 -13.51 9.34
N VAL A 48 -7.99 -12.44 9.77
CA VAL A 48 -7.69 -11.08 9.34
C VAL A 48 -6.83 -10.37 10.38
N VAL A 49 -5.70 -9.84 9.97
CA VAL A 49 -4.77 -9.06 10.79
C VAL A 49 -4.61 -7.68 10.18
N HIS A 50 -4.53 -6.64 11.01
CA HIS A 50 -4.49 -5.24 10.57
C HIS A 50 -3.21 -4.56 11.03
N ASP A 51 -2.81 -3.50 10.33
CA ASP A 51 -1.69 -2.62 10.69
C ASP A 51 -0.38 -3.38 10.97
N VAL A 52 -0.07 -4.33 10.09
CA VAL A 52 1.10 -5.21 10.24
C VAL A 52 2.35 -4.48 9.77
N THR A 53 3.30 -4.25 10.67
CA THR A 53 4.61 -3.71 10.30
C THR A 53 5.68 -4.80 10.34
N LEU A 54 6.34 -5.04 9.21
CA LEU A 54 7.42 -6.03 9.05
C LEU A 54 8.75 -5.34 8.78
N ALA A 55 9.83 -5.89 9.31
CA ALA A 55 11.19 -5.49 8.92
C ALA A 55 11.58 -6.11 7.58
N ILE A 56 12.25 -5.35 6.71
CA ILE A 56 12.81 -5.87 5.46
C ILE A 56 14.07 -5.08 5.09
N ASP A 57 15.20 -5.78 4.91
CA ASP A 57 16.48 -5.21 4.45
C ASP A 57 16.92 -3.94 5.19
N GLY A 58 16.84 -3.96 6.52
CA GLY A 58 17.21 -2.81 7.36
C GLY A 58 16.21 -1.64 7.34
N SER A 59 15.06 -1.83 6.69
CA SER A 59 13.93 -0.91 6.67
C SER A 59 12.65 -1.57 7.22
N THR A 60 11.51 -0.92 7.06
CA THR A 60 10.20 -1.46 7.44
C THR A 60 9.18 -1.28 6.33
N THR A 61 8.18 -2.15 6.34
CA THR A 61 7.00 -2.05 5.49
C THR A 61 5.75 -2.22 6.34
N GLN A 62 4.77 -1.33 6.16
CA GLN A 62 3.48 -1.41 6.82
C GLN A 62 2.45 -1.94 5.82
N ILE A 63 1.63 -2.88 6.27
CA ILE A 63 0.60 -3.56 5.49
C ILE A 63 -0.73 -3.29 6.20
N ASP A 64 -1.68 -2.70 5.49
CA ASP A 64 -2.94 -2.26 6.09
C ASP A 64 -3.76 -3.45 6.58
N HIS A 65 -3.92 -4.46 5.72
CA HIS A 65 -4.59 -5.71 6.09
C HIS A 65 -3.88 -6.92 5.49
N LEU A 66 -3.77 -7.98 6.29
CA LEU A 66 -3.29 -9.29 5.88
C LEU A 66 -4.37 -10.31 6.20
N VAL A 67 -4.73 -11.14 5.22
CA VAL A 67 -5.70 -12.23 5.42
C VAL A 67 -5.00 -13.56 5.22
N LEU A 68 -4.99 -14.40 6.26
CA LEU A 68 -4.46 -15.75 6.21
C LEU A 68 -5.65 -16.70 6.09
N SER A 69 -5.66 -17.57 5.09
CA SER A 69 -6.70 -18.57 4.92
C SER A 69 -6.15 -19.87 4.34
N PRO A 70 -6.92 -20.97 4.29
CA PRO A 70 -6.54 -22.18 3.58
C PRO A 70 -6.19 -21.98 2.10
N TYR A 71 -6.68 -20.89 1.48
CA TYR A 71 -6.58 -20.66 0.04
C TYR A 71 -5.38 -19.78 -0.34
N GLY A 72 -4.72 -19.15 0.63
CA GLY A 72 -3.57 -18.28 0.40
C GLY A 72 -3.43 -17.19 1.46
N VAL A 73 -2.38 -16.37 1.32
CA VAL A 73 -2.21 -15.15 2.11
C VAL A 73 -2.48 -13.93 1.24
N PHE A 74 -3.49 -13.12 1.59
CA PHE A 74 -3.86 -11.93 0.85
C PHE A 74 -3.28 -10.68 1.50
N VAL A 75 -2.43 -9.97 0.76
CA VAL A 75 -1.78 -8.73 1.19
C VAL A 75 -2.55 -7.57 0.60
N ILE A 76 -3.21 -6.79 1.46
CA ILE A 76 -4.17 -5.78 1.02
C ILE A 76 -3.63 -4.37 1.30
N GLU A 77 -3.47 -3.59 0.23
CA GLU A 77 -3.14 -2.16 0.26
C GLU A 77 -4.43 -1.35 0.08
N THR A 78 -4.73 -0.44 1.01
CA THR A 78 -5.94 0.38 0.96
C THR A 78 -5.65 1.77 0.40
N LYS A 79 -6.47 2.21 -0.56
CA LYS A 79 -6.45 3.58 -1.07
C LYS A 79 -7.82 4.24 -0.93
N THR A 80 -7.85 5.45 -0.40
CA THR A 80 -9.07 6.26 -0.29
C THR A 80 -8.99 7.45 -1.23
N TYR A 81 -9.31 7.22 -2.51
CA TYR A 81 -9.39 8.27 -3.53
C TYR A 81 -10.83 8.51 -4.01
N SER A 82 -11.07 9.71 -4.53
CA SER A 82 -12.27 10.11 -5.25
C SER A 82 -11.93 10.56 -6.68
N GLY A 83 -12.92 10.70 -7.55
CA GLY A 83 -12.71 11.19 -8.91
C GLY A 83 -12.24 10.10 -9.87
N TRP A 84 -11.55 10.48 -10.93
CA TRP A 84 -11.10 9.56 -11.97
C TRP A 84 -9.67 9.11 -11.73
N ILE A 85 -9.41 7.81 -11.88
CA ILE A 85 -8.08 7.23 -11.77
C ILE A 85 -7.64 6.70 -13.13
N PHE A 86 -6.45 7.11 -13.54
CA PHE A 86 -5.78 6.68 -14.76
C PHE A 86 -4.46 6.01 -14.38
N GLY A 87 -4.23 4.80 -14.88
CA GLY A 87 -3.04 4.03 -14.56
C GLY A 87 -2.99 2.68 -15.27
N SER A 88 -1.82 2.05 -15.24
CA SER A 88 -1.67 0.63 -15.59
C SER A 88 -0.64 -0.04 -14.68
N GLU A 89 -0.61 -1.37 -14.67
CA GLU A 89 0.30 -2.20 -13.86
C GLU A 89 1.77 -1.78 -14.00
N HIS A 90 2.22 -1.53 -15.23
CA HIS A 90 3.63 -1.27 -15.52
C HIS A 90 4.07 0.17 -15.21
N GLN A 91 3.13 1.10 -15.03
CA GLN A 91 3.46 2.50 -14.75
C GLN A 91 3.98 2.67 -13.32
N ALA A 92 5.00 3.51 -13.14
CA ALA A 92 5.54 3.80 -11.81
C ALA A 92 4.59 4.64 -10.95
N GLN A 93 3.81 5.51 -11.59
CA GLN A 93 2.84 6.39 -10.96
C GLN A 93 1.53 6.37 -11.72
N TRP A 94 0.44 6.51 -10.99
CA TRP A 94 -0.89 6.70 -11.52
C TRP A 94 -1.32 8.16 -11.37
N THR A 95 -2.37 8.55 -12.07
CA THR A 95 -2.92 9.91 -12.03
C THR A 95 -4.35 9.89 -11.51
N GLN A 96 -4.60 10.68 -10.48
CA GLN A 96 -5.93 11.04 -10.03
C GLN A 96 -6.33 12.35 -10.70
N GLN A 97 -7.50 12.38 -11.33
CA GLN A 97 -8.16 13.60 -11.75
C GLN A 97 -9.39 13.84 -10.87
N HIS A 98 -9.36 14.94 -10.12
CA HIS A 98 -10.47 15.38 -9.30
C HIS A 98 -10.89 16.78 -9.78
N TYR A 99 -12.06 16.86 -10.41
CA TYR A 99 -12.51 18.04 -11.16
C TYR A 99 -11.46 18.47 -12.20
N ARG A 100 -10.92 19.69 -12.08
CA ARG A 100 -9.90 20.25 -12.98
C ARG A 100 -8.47 19.94 -12.55
N HIS A 101 -8.26 19.36 -11.37
CA HIS A 101 -6.94 19.11 -10.82
C HIS A 101 -6.48 17.68 -11.12
N LYS A 102 -5.23 17.54 -11.54
CA LYS A 102 -4.55 16.26 -11.75
C LYS A 102 -3.39 16.12 -10.78
N THR A 103 -3.37 15.02 -10.05
CA THR A 103 -2.32 14.69 -9.08
C THR A 103 -1.77 13.32 -9.41
N ARG A 104 -0.43 13.19 -9.45
CA ARG A 104 0.21 11.89 -9.60
C ARG A 104 0.48 11.27 -8.24
N PHE A 105 0.33 9.96 -8.13
CA PHE A 105 0.63 9.20 -6.92
C PHE A 105 1.35 7.90 -7.30
N GLN A 106 2.07 7.31 -6.35
CA GLN A 106 2.74 6.03 -6.57
C GLN A 106 1.73 4.95 -6.95
N ASN A 107 2.06 4.13 -7.94
CA ASN A 107 1.21 3.00 -8.31
C ASN A 107 1.06 2.04 -7.10
N PRO A 108 -0.18 1.80 -6.62
CA PRO A 108 -0.44 0.98 -5.44
C PRO A 108 -0.06 -0.50 -5.64
N LEU A 109 -0.13 -1.04 -6.87
CA LEU A 109 0.33 -2.40 -7.15
C LEU A 109 1.83 -2.55 -6.91
N ARG A 110 2.61 -1.53 -7.29
CA ARG A 110 4.06 -1.53 -7.04
C ARG A 110 4.41 -1.34 -5.57
N GLN A 111 3.58 -0.62 -4.84
CA GLN A 111 3.70 -0.51 -3.39
C GLN A 111 3.42 -1.88 -2.76
N ASN A 112 2.28 -2.49 -3.10
CA ASN A 112 1.85 -3.76 -2.56
C ASN A 112 2.77 -4.92 -2.93
N TYR A 113 3.42 -4.88 -4.10
CA TYR A 113 4.47 -5.83 -4.46
C TYR A 113 5.58 -5.89 -3.40
N LYS A 114 6.02 -4.74 -2.85
CA LYS A 114 7.02 -4.73 -1.77
C LYS A 114 6.47 -5.37 -0.48
N HIS A 115 5.19 -5.17 -0.19
CA HIS A 115 4.51 -5.81 0.94
C HIS A 115 4.47 -7.34 0.76
N VAL A 116 4.08 -7.82 -0.42
CA VAL A 116 4.09 -9.24 -0.80
C VAL A 116 5.48 -9.84 -0.62
N LEU A 117 6.54 -9.18 -1.10
CA LEU A 117 7.92 -9.65 -0.92
C LEU A 117 8.29 -9.77 0.56
N ALA A 118 7.92 -8.79 1.38
CA ALA A 118 8.16 -8.84 2.82
C ALA A 118 7.39 -9.99 3.49
N VAL A 119 6.13 -10.21 3.12
CA VAL A 119 5.33 -11.33 3.62
C VAL A 119 5.93 -12.66 3.21
N CYS A 120 6.29 -12.85 1.94
CA CYS A 120 6.95 -14.06 1.45
C CYS A 120 8.20 -14.38 2.27
N ARG A 121 9.07 -13.38 2.47
CA ARG A 121 10.31 -13.55 3.22
C ARG A 121 10.10 -13.80 4.71
N GLN A 122 9.22 -13.04 5.36
CA GLN A 122 9.01 -13.14 6.80
C GLN A 122 8.24 -14.40 7.19
N LEU A 123 7.34 -14.87 6.31
CA LEU A 123 6.55 -16.07 6.54
C LEU A 123 7.15 -17.34 5.90
N GLY A 124 8.16 -17.20 5.03
CA GLY A 124 8.78 -18.32 4.34
C GLY A 124 7.85 -18.96 3.31
N LEU A 125 7.10 -18.14 2.58
CA LEU A 125 6.11 -18.58 1.59
C LEU A 125 6.61 -18.31 0.17
N PRO A 126 6.33 -19.21 -0.79
CA PRO A 126 6.49 -18.91 -2.20
C PRO A 126 5.48 -17.85 -2.65
N ALA A 127 5.85 -17.05 -3.67
CA ALA A 127 4.99 -15.99 -4.19
C ALA A 127 3.66 -16.51 -4.76
N THR A 128 3.60 -17.76 -5.20
CA THR A 128 2.38 -18.41 -5.71
C THR A 128 1.28 -18.58 -4.65
N GLN A 129 1.62 -18.51 -3.36
CA GLN A 129 0.68 -18.62 -2.24
C GLN A 129 0.36 -17.27 -1.58
N VAL A 130 0.90 -16.16 -2.12
CA VAL A 130 0.71 -14.81 -1.58
C VAL A 130 0.12 -13.91 -2.66
N HIS A 131 -1.10 -13.44 -2.42
CA HIS A 131 -1.89 -12.71 -3.40
C HIS A 131 -1.92 -11.22 -3.06
N SER A 132 -1.50 -10.39 -4.02
CA SER A 132 -1.66 -8.93 -3.95
C SER A 132 -3.13 -8.55 -4.12
N VAL A 133 -3.61 -7.61 -3.31
CA VAL A 133 -4.92 -6.95 -3.45
C VAL A 133 -4.75 -5.44 -3.23
N VAL A 134 -5.27 -4.63 -4.14
CA VAL A 134 -5.36 -3.17 -3.95
C VAL A 134 -6.83 -2.80 -3.80
N ALA A 135 -7.20 -2.25 -2.65
CA ALA A 135 -8.57 -1.92 -2.31
C ALA A 135 -8.83 -0.41 -2.36
N PHE A 136 -9.60 0.05 -3.33
CA PHE A 136 -10.10 1.43 -3.38
C PHE A 136 -11.39 1.56 -2.58
N MET A 137 -11.33 2.25 -1.43
CA MET A 137 -12.45 2.36 -0.47
C MET A 137 -13.21 3.69 -0.52
N GLY A 138 -12.76 4.61 -1.39
CA GLY A 138 -13.40 5.89 -1.67
C GLY A 138 -14.44 5.82 -2.80
N SER A 139 -14.59 6.92 -3.54
CA SER A 139 -15.53 7.06 -4.67
C SER A 139 -14.81 7.18 -6.02
N ALA A 140 -13.57 6.67 -6.09
CA ALA A 140 -12.77 6.63 -7.29
C ALA A 140 -13.45 5.79 -8.39
N ARG A 141 -13.28 6.21 -9.64
CA ARG A 141 -13.68 5.47 -10.84
C ARG A 141 -12.48 5.30 -11.74
N PHE A 142 -12.15 4.06 -12.09
CA PHE A 142 -11.07 3.79 -13.05
C PHE A 142 -11.49 4.19 -14.46
N LYS A 143 -10.59 4.85 -15.17
CA LYS A 143 -10.74 5.28 -16.57
C LYS A 143 -9.80 4.54 -17.52
N THR A 144 -9.09 3.56 -17.00
CA THR A 144 -8.26 2.59 -17.71
C THR A 144 -8.58 1.20 -17.18
N ALA A 145 -8.32 0.17 -17.99
CA ALA A 145 -8.50 -1.21 -17.54
C ALA A 145 -7.62 -1.50 -16.32
N MET A 146 -8.20 -2.18 -15.34
CA MET A 146 -7.51 -2.59 -14.12
C MET A 146 -7.43 -4.11 -14.06
N PRO A 147 -6.33 -4.68 -13.57
CA PRO A 147 -6.27 -6.11 -13.28
C PRO A 147 -7.29 -6.49 -12.20
N ALA A 148 -7.65 -7.77 -12.15
CA ALA A 148 -8.67 -8.29 -11.24
C ALA A 148 -8.36 -8.07 -9.75
N ASN A 149 -7.08 -7.90 -9.40
CA ASN A 149 -6.61 -7.66 -8.04
C ASN A 149 -6.68 -6.18 -7.61
N VAL A 150 -7.16 -5.27 -8.46
CA VAL A 150 -7.46 -3.87 -8.12
C VAL A 150 -8.97 -3.72 -8.00
N CYS A 151 -9.43 -3.74 -6.75
CA CYS A 151 -10.84 -3.83 -6.41
C CYS A 151 -11.39 -2.52 -5.85
N THR A 152 -12.69 -2.29 -6.02
CA THR A 152 -13.44 -1.22 -5.34
C THR A 152 -14.42 -1.80 -4.32
N GLY A 153 -14.43 -1.23 -3.10
CA GLY A 153 -15.42 -1.60 -2.06
C GLY A 153 -15.55 -3.11 -1.83
N ALA A 154 -16.74 -3.67 -2.15
CA ALA A 154 -17.08 -5.08 -1.93
C ALA A 154 -16.41 -6.06 -2.91
N GLU A 155 -15.86 -5.58 -4.04
CA GLU A 155 -15.14 -6.42 -5.00
C GLU A 155 -13.91 -7.10 -4.36
N VAL A 156 -13.38 -6.55 -3.28
CA VAL A 156 -12.32 -7.18 -2.48
C VAL A 156 -12.74 -8.56 -1.98
N LEU A 157 -13.99 -8.70 -1.51
CA LEU A 157 -14.51 -9.98 -1.03
C LEU A 157 -14.70 -10.97 -2.18
N ILE A 158 -15.15 -10.49 -3.34
CA ILE A 158 -15.34 -11.31 -4.54
C ILE A 158 -13.98 -11.88 -4.98
N TYR A 159 -12.96 -11.03 -5.04
CA TYR A 159 -11.60 -11.45 -5.39
C TYR A 159 -11.05 -12.49 -4.41
N ILE A 160 -11.06 -12.20 -3.09
CA ILE A 160 -10.54 -13.12 -2.06
C ILE A 160 -11.26 -14.46 -2.10
N ARG A 161 -12.60 -14.47 -2.21
CA ARG A 161 -13.40 -15.70 -2.21
C ARG A 161 -13.34 -16.47 -3.52
N GLY A 162 -12.85 -15.89 -4.61
CA GLY A 162 -12.65 -16.59 -5.88
C GLY A 162 -11.54 -17.64 -5.82
N PHE A 163 -10.73 -17.64 -4.75
CA PHE A 163 -9.74 -18.68 -4.49
C PHE A 163 -10.41 -19.84 -3.73
N HIS A 164 -10.54 -20.98 -4.41
CA HIS A 164 -11.26 -22.14 -3.88
C HIS A 164 -10.37 -23.36 -3.62
N GLN A 165 -9.18 -23.41 -4.22
CA GLN A 165 -8.26 -24.54 -4.05
C GLN A 165 -7.43 -24.34 -2.78
N PRO A 166 -7.57 -25.20 -1.75
CA PRO A 166 -6.77 -25.09 -0.55
C PRO A 166 -5.29 -25.33 -0.87
N CYS A 167 -4.43 -24.42 -0.43
CA CYS A 167 -2.97 -24.57 -0.46
C CYS A 167 -2.35 -24.73 0.94
N PHE A 168 -3.14 -24.51 2.00
CA PHE A 168 -2.75 -24.71 3.40
C PHE A 168 -3.80 -25.54 4.15
N GLY A 169 -3.33 -26.43 5.02
CA GLY A 169 -4.16 -27.02 6.08
C GLY A 169 -4.20 -26.13 7.32
N ASP A 170 -5.17 -26.36 8.21
CA ASP A 170 -5.40 -25.51 9.39
C ASP A 170 -4.16 -25.34 10.29
N ALA A 171 -3.41 -26.43 10.51
CA ALA A 171 -2.16 -26.39 11.27
C ALA A 171 -1.12 -25.45 10.65
N VAL A 172 -1.06 -25.38 9.31
CA VAL A 172 -0.17 -24.46 8.60
C VAL A 172 -0.66 -23.02 8.76
N VAL A 173 -1.96 -22.76 8.66
CA VAL A 173 -2.53 -21.43 8.89
C VAL A 173 -2.22 -20.94 10.32
N SER A 174 -2.41 -21.79 11.33
CA SER A 174 -2.05 -21.46 12.72
C SER A 174 -0.54 -21.20 12.89
N ALA A 175 0.31 -21.98 12.22
CA ALA A 175 1.76 -21.77 12.23
C ALA A 175 2.17 -20.45 11.56
N LEU A 176 1.51 -20.08 10.46
CA LEU A 176 1.72 -18.79 9.78
C LEU A 176 1.29 -17.62 10.66
N ALA A 177 0.13 -17.71 11.32
CA ALA A 177 -0.33 -16.71 12.27
C ALA A 177 0.67 -16.52 13.42
N SER A 178 1.14 -17.62 14.01
CA SER A 178 2.16 -17.60 15.07
C SER A 178 3.49 -17.00 14.60
N ARG A 179 3.89 -17.28 13.36
CA ARG A 179 5.10 -16.72 12.75
C ARG A 179 4.95 -15.23 12.50
N LEU A 180 3.80 -14.80 12.00
CA LEU A 180 3.48 -13.39 11.79
C LEU A 180 3.59 -12.60 13.10
N GLU A 181 2.97 -13.08 14.17
CA GLU A 181 3.00 -12.40 15.48
C GLU A 181 4.43 -12.27 16.04
N ARG A 182 5.29 -13.28 15.83
CA ARG A 182 6.71 -13.20 16.21
C ARG A 182 7.55 -12.27 15.33
N ARG A 183 7.14 -12.04 14.08
CA ARG A 183 7.92 -11.25 13.10
C ARG A 183 7.46 -9.80 12.99
N ARG A 184 6.20 -9.52 13.29
CA ARG A 184 5.67 -8.15 13.25
C ARG A 184 6.23 -7.33 14.40
N LEU A 185 6.51 -6.06 14.12
CA LEU A 185 6.86 -5.10 15.16
C LEU A 185 5.63 -4.82 16.03
N ALA A 186 5.86 -4.53 17.31
CA ALA A 186 4.79 -4.19 18.23
C ALA A 186 4.00 -2.97 17.69
N PRO A 187 2.66 -3.03 17.61
CA PRO A 187 1.87 -1.91 17.12
C PRO A 187 1.98 -0.72 18.08
N GLY A 188 2.03 0.49 17.55
CA GLY A 188 2.02 1.71 18.35
C GLY A 188 2.94 2.81 17.83
N ARG A 189 2.97 3.93 18.57
CA ARG A 189 3.61 5.18 18.15
C ARG A 189 5.10 5.04 17.83
N ALA A 190 5.83 4.20 18.56
CA ALA A 190 7.25 3.97 18.34
C ALA A 190 7.50 3.36 16.94
N THR A 191 6.78 2.29 16.63
CA THR A 191 6.83 1.61 15.32
C THR A 191 6.37 2.53 14.20
N THR A 192 5.28 3.28 14.38
CA THR A 192 4.83 4.28 13.39
C THR A 192 5.91 5.34 13.14
N LYS A 193 6.54 5.88 14.19
CA LYS A 193 7.61 6.88 14.07
C LYS A 193 8.81 6.31 13.32
N GLN A 194 9.23 5.09 13.65
CA GLN A 194 10.32 4.40 12.95
C GLN A 194 9.98 4.16 11.48
N HIS A 195 8.76 3.71 11.18
CA HIS A 195 8.31 3.49 9.81
C HIS A 195 8.30 4.79 8.98
N LEU A 196 7.77 5.89 9.53
CA LEU A 196 7.81 7.19 8.86
C LEU A 196 9.24 7.69 8.64
N ALA A 197 10.16 7.45 9.58
CA ALA A 197 11.57 7.77 9.39
C ALA A 197 12.20 6.96 8.25
N ASN A 198 11.88 5.66 8.16
CA ASN A 198 12.35 4.80 7.08
C ASN A 198 11.80 5.22 5.71
N LEU A 199 10.54 5.62 5.62
CA LEU A 199 9.95 6.16 4.39
C LEU A 199 10.66 7.44 3.94
N LYS A 200 10.87 8.39 4.86
CA LYS A 200 11.61 9.63 4.58
C LYS A 200 13.04 9.35 4.11
N ALA A 201 13.74 8.42 4.75
CA ALA A 201 15.08 8.02 4.35
C ALA A 201 15.10 7.36 2.97
N ALA A 202 14.08 6.55 2.64
CA ALA A 202 13.95 5.93 1.33
C ALA A 202 13.63 6.96 0.22
N GLU A 203 12.79 7.96 0.50
CA GLU A 203 12.46 9.05 -0.43
C GLU A 203 13.65 9.97 -0.70
N GLN A 204 14.45 10.27 0.33
CA GLN A 204 15.66 11.07 0.17
C GLN A 204 16.75 10.34 -0.64
N GLY A 205 16.61 9.01 -0.78
CA GLY A 205 17.58 8.13 -1.41
C GLY A 205 18.84 8.01 -0.53
N GLN A 206 19.46 6.84 -0.50
CA GLN A 206 20.77 6.74 0.16
C GLN A 206 21.74 7.71 -0.54
N PRO A 207 22.51 8.51 0.23
CA PRO A 207 23.43 9.45 -0.38
C PRO A 207 24.48 8.71 -1.21
N CYS A 208 24.95 9.38 -2.25
CA CYS A 208 26.01 8.90 -3.11
C CYS A 208 27.21 8.50 -2.25
N PRO A 209 27.70 7.23 -2.30
CA PRO A 209 28.79 6.78 -1.44
C PRO A 209 30.11 7.51 -1.71
N ALA A 210 30.25 8.13 -2.89
CA ALA A 210 31.45 8.86 -3.28
C ALA A 210 31.45 10.35 -2.90
N CYS A 211 30.28 11.00 -2.79
CA CYS A 211 30.24 12.47 -2.59
C CYS A 211 29.11 12.98 -1.68
N GLY A 212 28.34 12.08 -1.06
CA GLY A 212 27.19 12.41 -0.22
C GLY A 212 25.97 12.99 -0.96
N GLY A 213 26.06 13.23 -2.28
CA GLY A 213 25.01 13.88 -3.05
C GLY A 213 23.80 12.98 -3.35
N ALA A 214 22.68 13.60 -3.73
CA ALA A 214 21.47 12.90 -4.15
C ALA A 214 21.75 11.93 -5.32
N MET A 215 21.07 10.77 -5.28
CA MET A 215 21.14 9.75 -6.33
C MET A 215 19.86 9.72 -7.15
N VAL A 216 19.96 9.32 -8.41
CA VAL A 216 18.85 9.17 -9.35
C VAL A 216 18.88 7.77 -9.95
N LEU A 217 17.70 7.20 -10.21
CA LEU A 217 17.60 5.86 -10.78
C LEU A 217 17.93 5.90 -12.28
N ARG A 218 18.96 5.16 -12.70
CA ARG A 218 19.45 5.07 -14.08
C ARG A 218 19.31 3.63 -14.59
N LYS A 219 19.38 3.45 -15.91
CA LYS A 219 19.41 2.14 -16.58
C LYS A 219 20.85 1.87 -17.05
N ALA A 220 21.34 0.65 -16.87
CA ALA A 220 22.63 0.24 -17.42
C ALA A 220 22.57 0.25 -18.97
N ARG A 221 23.70 0.55 -19.61
CA ARG A 221 23.77 0.67 -21.07
C ARG A 221 23.67 -0.69 -21.77
N ASN A 222 24.18 -1.74 -21.11
CA ASN A 222 24.32 -3.09 -21.66
C ASN A 222 23.42 -4.13 -20.98
N SER A 223 22.64 -3.76 -19.97
CA SER A 223 21.67 -4.63 -19.31
C SER A 223 20.36 -3.88 -19.10
N GLN A 224 19.25 -4.61 -18.89
CA GLN A 224 18.00 -3.98 -18.47
C GLN A 224 18.00 -3.53 -17.00
N GLU A 225 19.09 -3.81 -16.29
CA GLU A 225 19.20 -3.53 -14.86
C GLU A 225 19.21 -2.03 -14.60
N ARG A 226 18.57 -1.67 -13.50
CA ARG A 226 18.52 -0.30 -13.01
C ARG A 226 19.44 -0.18 -11.81
N PHE A 227 20.05 0.97 -11.64
CA PHE A 227 20.92 1.26 -10.51
C PHE A 227 20.79 2.72 -10.09
N TRP A 228 21.09 3.02 -8.83
CA TRP A 228 21.17 4.39 -8.37
C TRP A 228 22.50 4.98 -8.81
N GLY A 229 22.48 6.04 -9.61
CA GLY A 229 23.67 6.80 -10.01
C GLY A 229 23.62 8.22 -9.45
N CYS A 230 24.77 8.80 -9.11
CA CYS A 230 24.82 10.17 -8.62
C CYS A 230 24.14 11.17 -9.59
N ARG A 231 23.40 12.13 -9.04
CA ARG A 231 22.80 13.22 -9.83
C ARG A 231 23.87 14.12 -10.47
N ARG A 232 25.04 14.26 -9.82
CA ARG A 232 26.20 15.04 -10.31
C ARG A 232 27.06 14.29 -11.33
N PHE A 233 26.52 13.30 -12.03
CA PHE A 233 27.25 12.67 -13.14
C PHE A 233 27.34 13.67 -14.31
N PRO A 234 28.50 13.83 -14.97
CA PRO A 234 29.69 12.98 -14.92
C PRO A 234 30.73 13.31 -13.83
N GLN A 235 30.58 14.43 -13.10
CA GLN A 235 31.55 14.91 -12.11
C GLN A 235 31.68 13.99 -10.88
N CYS A 236 30.65 13.23 -10.56
CA CYS A 236 30.70 12.14 -9.59
C CYS A 236 30.11 10.87 -10.19
N ARG A 237 30.89 9.79 -10.18
CA ARG A 237 30.52 8.47 -10.74
C ARG A 237 30.03 7.48 -9.68
N GLY A 238 29.70 7.94 -8.47
CA GLY A 238 29.22 7.04 -7.42
C GLY A 238 27.90 6.37 -7.80
N THR A 239 27.84 5.05 -7.57
CA THR A 239 26.69 4.20 -7.88
C THR A 239 26.32 3.33 -6.68
N ARG A 240 25.06 2.89 -6.63
CA ARG A 240 24.58 1.84 -5.74
C ARG A 240 23.72 0.87 -6.54
N PRO A 241 23.81 -0.45 -6.30
CA PRO A 241 22.90 -1.40 -6.90
C PRO A 241 21.47 -1.08 -6.49
N LEU A 242 20.52 -1.27 -7.41
CA LEU A 242 19.12 -1.32 -7.04
C LEU A 242 18.91 -2.69 -6.38
N VAL A 243 18.86 -2.73 -5.05
CA VAL A 243 18.45 -3.95 -4.35
C VAL A 243 16.94 -4.10 -4.57
N LEU A 244 16.57 -4.70 -5.70
CA LEU A 244 15.29 -5.37 -5.84
C LEU A 244 15.51 -6.78 -5.32
N PRO A 245 14.67 -7.29 -4.41
CA PRO A 245 14.68 -8.71 -4.10
C PRO A 245 14.49 -9.46 -5.42
N SER A 246 15.52 -10.20 -5.84
CA SER A 246 15.46 -11.08 -6.98
C SER A 246 14.54 -12.24 -6.59
N LEU A 247 13.28 -12.17 -6.99
CA LEU A 247 12.46 -13.37 -7.12
C LEU A 247 12.49 -13.75 -8.59
N THR A 248 13.13 -14.87 -8.87
CA THR A 248 13.16 -15.52 -10.16
C THR A 248 11.75 -15.69 -10.72
N ASP A 249 11.62 -15.27 -11.98
CA ASP A 249 10.59 -15.57 -12.98
C ASP A 249 9.45 -16.51 -12.55
N SER A 250 8.37 -15.91 -12.07
CA SER A 250 6.97 -16.25 -12.43
C SER A 250 6.01 -15.59 -11.43
N ASN A 251 5.69 -14.31 -11.62
CA ASN A 251 4.42 -13.80 -11.14
C ASN A 251 3.96 -12.66 -12.04
N PRO A 252 2.81 -12.76 -12.73
CA PRO A 252 2.19 -11.60 -13.32
C PRO A 252 1.71 -10.68 -12.18
N LEU A 253 1.86 -9.38 -12.39
CA LEU A 253 1.25 -8.34 -11.57
C LEU A 253 -0.28 -8.49 -11.55
#